data_AF-A0A7S3WA03-F1
#
_entry.id   AF-A0A7S3WA03-F1
#
_cell.length_a   1.000
_cell.length_b   1.000
_cell.length_c   1.000
_cell.angle_alpha   90.00
_cell.angle_beta   90.00
_cell.angle_gamma   90.00
#
_symmetry.space_group_name_H-M   'P 1'
#
loop_
_entity.id
_entity.type
_entity.pdbx_description
1 polymer ?
#
loop_
_entity_poly.entity_id
_entity_poly.type
_entity_poly.pdbx_seq_one_letter_code
_entity_poly.pdbx_strand_id
1 'polypeptide(L)'
;PSRDHFPAKPYYEDGDPSMYSEANMILRDELKDSSHVRTAVMDFVSNHFILQGGQNRLCTKDEYIKAFMKVGQVLRPGIDTEELAKLIREDFESDTQPRK
;
A
#
# COMPACT_ATOMS: atom_id res chain seq x y z
N PRO A 1 -23.08 16.41 -9.83
CA PRO A 1 -22.01 16.85 -10.76
C PRO A 1 -21.12 17.91 -10.10
N SER A 2 -20.13 17.46 -9.32
CA SER A 2 -18.94 18.20 -8.85
C SER A 2 -18.35 17.44 -7.65
N ARG A 3 -17.89 16.20 -7.88
CA ARG A 3 -17.25 15.37 -6.84
C ARG A 3 -15.78 15.03 -7.18
N ASP A 4 -15.25 15.70 -8.21
CA ASP A 4 -13.90 15.52 -8.76
C ASP A 4 -13.07 16.81 -8.62
N HIS A 5 -13.10 17.44 -7.44
CA HIS A 5 -12.22 18.58 -7.09
C HIS A 5 -11.46 18.29 -5.80
N PHE A 6 -10.88 17.09 -5.68
CA PHE A 6 -9.61 17.00 -4.98
C PHE A 6 -8.55 17.52 -5.96
N PRO A 7 -7.63 18.41 -5.59
CA PRO A 7 -6.44 18.57 -6.41
C PRO A 7 -5.80 17.18 -6.45
N ALA A 8 -5.79 16.56 -7.63
CA ALA A 8 -5.04 15.33 -7.90
C ALA A 8 -3.56 15.70 -7.84
N LYS A 9 -3.09 16.05 -6.65
CA LYS A 9 -1.70 16.24 -6.37
C LYS A 9 -1.06 14.89 -6.66
N PRO A 10 -0.06 14.84 -7.54
CA PRO A 10 0.63 13.58 -7.79
C PRO A 10 1.13 13.00 -6.47
N TYR A 11 1.17 11.67 -6.36
CA TYR A 11 1.57 10.96 -5.15
C TYR A 11 2.93 11.43 -4.56
N TYR A 12 3.79 12.07 -5.37
CA TYR A 12 5.03 12.69 -4.91
C TYR A 12 4.85 13.92 -4.01
N GLU A 13 3.67 14.55 -3.99
CA GLU A 13 3.39 15.72 -3.16
C GLU A 13 2.95 15.35 -1.74
N ASP A 14 2.40 14.15 -1.53
CA ASP A 14 2.01 13.62 -0.22
C ASP A 14 3.10 12.72 0.39
N GLY A 15 4.09 12.33 -0.40
CA GLY A 15 5.24 11.53 0.01
C GLY A 15 6.45 12.37 0.41
N ASP A 16 7.49 11.72 0.95
CA ASP A 16 8.80 12.36 1.12
C ASP A 16 9.36 12.76 -0.27
N PRO A 17 9.55 14.07 -0.55
CA PRO A 17 10.05 14.53 -1.85
C PRO A 17 11.42 13.93 -2.21
N SER A 18 12.21 13.55 -1.20
CA SER A 18 13.51 12.92 -1.40
C SER A 18 13.41 11.63 -2.21
N MET A 19 12.29 10.90 -2.11
CA MET A 19 12.03 9.63 -2.79
C MET A 19 11.99 9.75 -4.33
N TYR A 20 11.83 10.96 -4.85
CA TYR A 20 11.73 11.27 -6.27
C TYR A 20 12.97 11.97 -6.83
N SER A 21 14.03 12.10 -6.02
CA SER A 21 15.34 12.45 -6.56
C SER A 21 15.83 11.34 -7.50
N GLU A 22 16.55 11.72 -8.55
CA GLU A 22 17.11 10.77 -9.52
C GLU A 22 17.93 9.66 -8.83
N ALA A 23 18.75 10.04 -7.84
CA ALA A 23 19.56 9.11 -7.07
C ALA A 23 18.70 8.09 -6.30
N ASN A 24 17.63 8.53 -5.62
CA ASN A 24 16.76 7.63 -4.88
C ASN A 24 15.87 6.78 -5.79
N MET A 25 15.52 7.29 -6.99
CA MET A 25 14.83 6.49 -8.00
C MET A 25 15.70 5.33 -8.50
N ILE A 26 16.98 5.57 -8.75
CA ILE A 26 17.95 4.54 -9.15
C ILE A 26 18.09 3.50 -8.04
N LEU A 27 18.34 3.94 -6.80
CA LEU A 27 18.45 3.03 -5.65
C LEU A 27 17.21 2.15 -5.48
N ARG A 28 16.01 2.72 -5.65
CA ARG A 28 14.76 1.95 -5.56
C ARG A 28 14.59 0.95 -6.69
N ASP A 29 15.09 1.25 -7.88
CA ASP A 29 15.05 0.33 -9.01
C ASP A 29 15.95 -0.88 -8.74
N GLU A 30 17.16 -0.66 -8.23
CA GLU A 30 18.10 -1.71 -7.84
C GLU A 30 17.53 -2.63 -6.74
N LEU A 31 16.75 -2.09 -5.80
CA LEU A 31 16.12 -2.88 -4.74
C LEU A 31 15.12 -3.92 -5.27
N LYS A 32 14.60 -3.77 -6.50
CA LYS A 32 13.71 -4.76 -7.11
C LYS A 32 14.39 -6.10 -7.33
N ASP A 33 15.70 -6.10 -7.54
CA ASP A 33 16.49 -7.32 -7.77
C ASP A 33 17.24 -7.80 -6.52
N SER A 34 17.16 -7.05 -5.43
CA SER A 34 17.72 -7.47 -4.14
C SER A 34 17.00 -8.71 -3.62
N SER A 35 17.73 -9.81 -3.50
CA SER A 35 17.24 -11.06 -2.91
C SER A 35 16.80 -10.88 -1.46
N HIS A 36 17.47 -10.00 -0.71
CA HIS A 36 17.11 -9.67 0.66
C HIS A 36 15.74 -8.98 0.73
N VAL A 37 15.51 -7.97 -0.13
CA VAL A 37 14.23 -7.26 -0.20
C VAL A 37 13.12 -8.22 -0.61
N ARG A 38 13.36 -9.04 -1.64
CA ARG A 38 12.37 -10.05 -2.08
C ARG A 38 12.02 -11.03 -0.97
N THR A 39 13.02 -11.52 -0.25
CA THR A 39 12.81 -12.44 0.89
C THR A 39 12.00 -11.75 1.99
N ALA A 40 12.37 -10.53 2.37
CA ALA A 40 11.65 -9.77 3.39
C ALA A 40 10.18 -9.51 3.00
N VAL A 41 9.91 -9.21 1.73
CA VAL A 41 8.53 -9.07 1.22
C VAL A 41 7.76 -10.39 1.30
N MET A 42 8.38 -11.50 0.90
CA MET A 42 7.73 -12.81 0.97
C MET A 42 7.46 -13.25 2.41
N ASP A 43 8.40 -12.99 3.32
CA ASP A 43 8.25 -13.26 4.74
C ASP A 43 7.14 -12.39 5.33
N PHE A 44 7.10 -11.10 4.99
CA PHE A 44 6.03 -10.20 5.40
C PHE A 44 4.67 -10.73 4.94
N VAL A 45 4.54 -11.09 3.66
CA VAL A 45 3.30 -11.64 3.11
C VAL A 45 2.90 -12.92 3.84
N SER A 46 3.83 -13.86 4.03
CA SER A 46 3.56 -15.13 4.71
C SER A 46 3.16 -14.97 6.18
N ASN A 47 3.71 -13.97 6.87
CA ASN A 47 3.48 -13.76 8.30
C ASN A 47 2.24 -12.89 8.59
N HIS A 48 1.78 -12.11 7.61
CA HIS A 48 0.75 -11.10 7.84
C HIS A 48 -0.50 -11.24 6.98
N PHE A 49 -0.50 -12.11 5.95
CA PHE A 49 -1.67 -12.39 5.14
C PHE A 49 -2.02 -13.87 5.14
N ILE A 50 -3.29 -14.15 5.41
CA ILE A 50 -3.88 -15.46 5.14
C ILE A 50 -4.33 -15.51 3.67
N LEU A 51 -3.55 -16.21 2.85
CA LEU A 51 -3.82 -16.38 1.42
C LEU A 51 -4.63 -17.66 1.16
N GLN A 52 -5.56 -17.60 0.21
CA GLN A 52 -6.47 -18.65 -0.21
C GLN A 52 -6.34 -18.91 -1.73
N GLY A 53 -6.92 -20.01 -2.23
CA GLY A 53 -7.05 -20.25 -3.67
C GLY A 53 -5.83 -20.85 -4.38
N GLY A 54 -4.97 -21.59 -3.66
CA GLY A 54 -3.89 -22.37 -4.26
C GLY A 54 -2.89 -21.51 -5.04
N GLN A 55 -2.87 -21.65 -6.38
CA GLN A 55 -1.94 -20.92 -7.26
C GLN A 55 -2.20 -19.40 -7.31
N ASN A 56 -3.46 -18.94 -7.15
CA ASN A 56 -3.79 -17.52 -7.27
C ASN A 56 -3.58 -16.70 -5.99
N ARG A 57 -3.21 -17.34 -4.86
CA ARG A 57 -2.85 -16.71 -3.57
C ARG A 57 -3.65 -15.43 -3.25
N LEU A 58 -4.97 -15.55 -3.22
CA LEU A 58 -5.89 -14.43 -3.00
C LEU A 58 -6.08 -14.16 -1.50
N CYS A 59 -6.24 -12.92 -1.09
CA CYS A 59 -6.68 -12.58 0.28
C CYS A 59 -8.12 -12.06 0.27
N THR A 60 -8.83 -12.19 1.38
CA THR A 60 -10.16 -11.59 1.54
C THR A 60 -10.04 -10.09 1.83
N LYS A 61 -11.13 -9.33 1.59
CA LYS A 61 -11.20 -7.89 1.94
C LYS A 61 -10.84 -7.65 3.41
N ASP A 62 -11.37 -8.47 4.32
CA ASP A 62 -11.12 -8.31 5.75
C ASP A 62 -9.66 -8.55 6.13
N GLU A 63 -9.01 -9.55 5.51
CA GLU A 63 -7.60 -9.83 5.75
C GLU A 63 -6.71 -8.72 5.19
N TYR A 64 -7.04 -8.21 4.00
CA TYR A 64 -6.38 -7.04 3.43
C TYR A 64 -6.46 -5.85 4.39
N ILE A 65 -7.67 -5.49 4.83
CA ILE A 65 -7.88 -4.34 5.74
C ILE A 65 -7.07 -4.54 7.02
N LYS A 66 -7.11 -5.73 7.62
CA LYS A 66 -6.38 -6.03 8.86
C LYS A 66 -4.86 -5.90 8.71
N ALA A 67 -4.29 -6.39 7.62
CA ALA A 67 -2.85 -6.28 7.38
C ALA A 67 -2.45 -4.81 7.16
N PHE A 68 -3.23 -4.07 6.36
CA PHE A 68 -2.96 -2.66 6.07
C PHE A 68 -3.21 -1.74 7.26
N MET A 69 -4.08 -2.10 8.21
CA MET A 69 -4.22 -1.38 9.48
C MET A 69 -2.90 -1.39 10.26
N LYS A 70 -2.21 -2.55 10.32
CA LYS A 70 -0.91 -2.67 11.00
C LYS A 70 0.16 -1.84 10.30
N VAL A 71 0.21 -1.90 8.97
CA VAL A 71 1.15 -1.10 8.16
C VAL A 71 0.88 0.39 8.35
N GLY A 72 -0.38 0.81 8.25
CA GLY A 72 -0.79 2.20 8.38
C GLY A 72 -0.46 2.79 9.76
N GLN A 73 -0.62 2.04 10.84
CA GLN A 73 -0.26 2.47 12.19
C GLN A 73 1.25 2.74 12.34
N VAL A 74 2.09 1.99 11.63
CA VAL A 74 3.55 2.20 11.63
C VAL A 74 3.93 3.41 10.77
N LEU A 75 3.33 3.53 9.58
CA LEU A 75 3.69 4.56 8.61
C LEU A 75 3.10 5.93 8.93
N ARG A 76 1.99 5.99 9.68
CA ARG A 76 1.28 7.22 10.04
C ARG A 76 1.13 7.34 11.56
N PRO A 77 2.23 7.54 12.31
CA PRO A 77 2.16 7.64 13.76
C PRO A 77 1.25 8.80 14.18
N GLY A 78 0.30 8.53 15.07
CA GLY A 78 -0.64 9.51 15.60
C GLY A 78 -1.95 9.69 14.82
N ILE A 79 -2.14 8.97 13.70
CA ILE A 79 -3.45 8.93 13.04
C ILE A 79 -4.48 8.23 13.93
N ASP A 80 -5.73 8.71 13.91
CA ASP A 80 -6.81 8.03 14.59
C ASP A 80 -7.10 6.67 13.93
N THR A 81 -7.49 5.69 14.73
CA THR A 81 -7.71 4.32 14.25
C THR A 81 -8.93 4.23 13.33
N GLU A 82 -9.99 4.99 13.61
CA GLU A 82 -11.19 5.03 12.75
C GLU A 82 -10.90 5.75 11.44
N GLU A 83 -10.14 6.84 11.50
CA GLU A 83 -9.67 7.57 10.33
C GLU A 83 -8.81 6.70 9.42
N LEU A 84 -7.83 5.98 9.99
CA LEU A 84 -7.00 5.04 9.24
C LEU A 84 -7.84 3.91 8.62
N ALA A 85 -8.80 3.36 9.37
CA ALA A 85 -9.68 2.32 8.86
C ALA A 85 -10.59 2.80 7.73
N LYS A 86 -10.97 4.08 7.74
CA LYS A 86 -11.71 4.70 6.65
C LYS A 86 -10.85 4.82 5.39
N LEU A 87 -9.63 5.36 5.51
CA LEU A 87 -8.70 5.51 4.39
C LEU A 87 -8.41 4.17 3.71
N ILE A 88 -8.10 3.12 4.48
CA ILE A 88 -7.79 1.79 3.92
C ILE A 88 -9.00 1.18 3.19
N ARG A 89 -10.22 1.41 3.68
CA ARG A 89 -11.43 0.93 3.00
C ARG A 89 -11.67 1.66 1.69
N GLU A 90 -11.50 2.98 1.68
CA GLU A 90 -11.64 3.81 0.49
C GLU A 90 -10.59 3.43 -0.57
N ASP A 91 -9.34 3.20 -0.16
CA ASP A 91 -8.27 2.72 -1.06
C ASP A 91 -8.61 1.36 -1.66
N PHE A 92 -9.01 0.38 -0.85
CA PHE A 92 -9.40 -0.94 -1.34
C PHE A 92 -10.56 -0.85 -2.35
N GLU A 93 -11.56 -0.03 -2.05
CA GLU A 93 -12.73 0.16 -2.91
C GLU A 93 -12.43 0.92 -4.19
N SER A 94 -11.36 1.72 -4.22
CA SER A 94 -10.86 2.36 -5.43
C SER A 94 -10.06 1.37 -6.29
N ASP A 95 -9.13 0.64 -5.66
CA ASP A 95 -8.18 -0.24 -6.35
C ASP A 95 -8.81 -1.51 -6.92
N THR A 96 -9.92 -1.97 -6.32
CA THR A 96 -10.62 -3.18 -6.77
C THR A 96 -11.71 -2.91 -7.81
N GLN A 97 -11.93 -1.66 -8.21
CA GLN A 97 -12.88 -1.38 -9.29
C GLN A 97 -12.33 -1.88 -10.62
N PRO A 98 -13.16 -2.51 -11.47
CA PRO A 98 -12.76 -2.83 -12.82
C PRO A 98 -12.37 -1.53 -13.54
N ARG A 99 -11.16 -1.49 -14.09
CA ARG A 99 -10.71 -0.36 -14.91
C ARG A 99 -11.69 -0.23 -16.09
N LYS A 100 -12.31 0.95 -16.22
CA LYS A 100 -13.20 1.29 -17.34
C LYS A 100 -12.44 1.35 -18.66
#